data_AF-G7QE52-F1
#
_entry.id   AF-G7QE52-F1
#
_cell.length_a   1.000
_cell.length_b   1.000
_cell.length_c   1.000
_cell.angle_alpha   90.00
_cell.angle_beta   90.00
_cell.angle_gamma   90.00
#
_symmetry.space_group_name_H-M   'P 1'
#
loop_
_entity.id
_entity.type
_entity.pdbx_description
1 polymer ?
#
loop_
_entity_poly.entity_id
_entity_poly.type
_entity_poly.pdbx_seq_one_letter_code
_entity_poly.pdbx_strand_id
1 'polypeptide(L)'
;MGRFTLENHPIVFDPVQRLENPLSWATHIPFAMLLVDLLRPRVLVELGVHTGNSYFAFCQAVRRLGAPTRCHGVDTWQGDTHAGFYDDAIYQDVAGHNQRFADFSTLHRRPFDQAAPEFGAGQIELLHIDGLHTYEAVAHDYETWAPRVSPTAGVILFHDTQVRERGFGVWRFWREISEGRVAYEFKHGSGLGVLAVGTALPEPFLDLLDQASRSPFLEDFFASRGTELVASHVLARDCRPRPERQARLYVDTGLGYNEKESFAKAITAKTMAFSWDFPEDLPVKHLRFDPADDLCIVRLRRVAVNGQDLPLADCLEPETNFLKQNWDILFFGTLDPQIHVRLPATLEGPIARVAFELEYLLEEEACYHRIVALYDEILRQQACDMRHKDATLAQTTGELDQLKAAFARETAAFEKARQQHLANEIELRTELSRRKYHLPNPKFWKIAQPLRPLKAKLEEFFGGPKRP
;
A
#
# COMPACT_ATOMS: atom_id res chain seq x y z
N MET A 1 -17.63 13.77 13.04
CA MET A 1 -16.86 13.78 11.78
C MET A 1 -15.74 12.79 11.96
N GLY A 2 -15.87 11.66 11.27
CA GLY A 2 -15.46 10.35 11.80
C GLY A 2 -14.10 9.92 11.30
N ARG A 3 -13.11 9.94 12.20
CA ARG A 3 -11.86 9.20 12.03
C ARG A 3 -12.20 7.72 11.76
N PHE A 4 -11.52 7.09 10.82
CA PHE A 4 -11.62 5.66 10.58
C PHE A 4 -11.07 4.90 11.79
N THR A 5 -11.85 3.95 12.29
CA THR A 5 -11.47 3.05 13.38
C THR A 5 -12.03 1.67 13.09
N LEU A 6 -11.17 0.66 13.01
CA LEU A 6 -11.55 -0.72 12.65
C LEU A 6 -12.68 -1.28 13.54
N GLU A 7 -12.77 -0.88 14.81
CA GLU A 7 -13.79 -1.38 15.74
C GLU A 7 -15.23 -1.04 15.31
N ASN A 8 -15.41 0.00 14.50
CA ASN A 8 -16.72 0.41 13.98
C ASN A 8 -17.16 -0.39 12.76
N HIS A 9 -16.29 -1.25 12.23
CA HIS A 9 -16.51 -1.99 10.99
C HIS A 9 -16.40 -3.51 11.22
N PRO A 10 -17.30 -4.12 12.02
CA PRO A 10 -17.21 -5.53 12.39
C PRO A 10 -17.30 -6.49 11.20
N ILE A 11 -17.75 -6.00 10.04
CA ILE A 11 -17.88 -6.79 8.81
C ILE A 11 -16.55 -7.42 8.35
N VAL A 12 -15.41 -6.85 8.72
CA VAL A 12 -14.08 -7.43 8.43
C VAL A 12 -13.83 -8.77 9.14
N PHE A 13 -14.69 -9.12 10.11
CA PHE A 13 -14.66 -10.39 10.85
C PHE A 13 -15.79 -11.35 10.45
N ASP A 14 -16.69 -10.94 9.54
CA ASP A 14 -17.80 -11.81 9.14
C ASP A 14 -17.28 -13.05 8.39
N PRO A 15 -17.88 -14.23 8.63
CA PRO A 15 -17.48 -15.46 7.95
C PRO A 15 -17.82 -15.38 6.46
N VAL A 16 -16.91 -15.82 5.60
CA VAL A 16 -17.13 -15.79 4.14
C VAL A 16 -18.03 -16.93 3.70
N GLN A 17 -19.02 -16.61 2.86
CA GLN A 17 -20.03 -17.57 2.38
C GLN A 17 -19.57 -18.40 1.18
N ARG A 18 -18.54 -17.94 0.47
CA ARG A 18 -17.97 -18.63 -0.69
C ARG A 18 -16.48 -18.39 -0.76
N LEU A 19 -15.75 -19.49 -0.88
CA LEU A 19 -14.34 -19.46 -1.20
C LEU A 19 -14.02 -20.64 -2.12
N GLU A 20 -13.52 -20.37 -3.32
CA GLU A 20 -13.21 -21.38 -4.33
C GLU A 20 -11.83 -21.17 -4.94
N ASN A 21 -11.18 -22.23 -5.42
CA ASN A 21 -9.90 -22.08 -6.11
C ASN A 21 -10.09 -21.35 -7.45
N PRO A 22 -9.12 -20.53 -7.91
CA PRO A 22 -7.86 -20.18 -7.24
C PRO A 22 -8.06 -19.16 -6.11
N LEU A 23 -7.18 -19.21 -5.11
CA LEU A 23 -7.26 -18.39 -3.89
C LEU A 23 -6.38 -17.13 -3.96
N SER A 24 -5.80 -16.82 -5.11
CA SER A 24 -4.86 -15.70 -5.31
C SER A 24 -5.41 -14.34 -4.86
N TRP A 25 -6.71 -14.12 -5.03
CA TRP A 25 -7.39 -12.90 -4.61
C TRP A 25 -7.93 -12.96 -3.16
N ALA A 26 -8.14 -14.15 -2.61
CA ALA A 26 -8.96 -14.39 -1.43
C ALA A 26 -8.50 -13.66 -0.17
N THR A 27 -7.22 -13.36 -0.04
CA THR A 27 -6.69 -12.63 1.11
C THR A 27 -7.22 -11.19 1.20
N HIS A 28 -7.72 -10.62 0.10
CA HIS A 28 -8.31 -9.27 0.05
C HIS A 28 -9.78 -9.22 0.47
N ILE A 29 -10.44 -10.37 0.70
CA ILE A 29 -11.88 -10.42 1.01
C ILE A 29 -12.28 -9.52 2.20
N PRO A 30 -11.57 -9.54 3.35
CA PRO A 30 -11.93 -8.66 4.48
C PRO A 30 -11.90 -7.17 4.10
N PHE A 31 -10.96 -6.76 3.23
CA PHE A 31 -10.87 -5.39 2.73
C PHE A 31 -12.00 -5.07 1.74
N ALA A 32 -12.34 -5.98 0.83
CA ALA A 32 -13.49 -5.80 -0.07
C ALA A 32 -14.81 -5.60 0.68
N MET A 33 -15.02 -6.38 1.75
CA MET A 33 -16.20 -6.24 2.59
C MET A 33 -16.23 -4.90 3.31
N LEU A 34 -15.07 -4.41 3.79
CA LEU A 34 -14.93 -3.07 4.37
C LEU A 34 -15.23 -1.97 3.35
N LEU A 35 -14.80 -2.11 2.10
CA LEU A 35 -15.05 -1.11 1.06
C LEU A 35 -16.55 -0.87 0.85
N VAL A 36 -17.38 -1.92 0.88
CA VAL A 36 -18.84 -1.78 0.76
C VAL A 36 -19.42 -1.04 1.98
N ASP A 37 -18.88 -1.29 3.18
CA ASP A 37 -19.30 -0.61 4.41
C ASP A 37 -18.98 0.89 4.38
N LEU A 38 -17.77 1.23 3.95
CA LEU A 38 -17.31 2.61 3.88
C LEU A 38 -17.94 3.40 2.74
N LEU A 39 -18.00 2.82 1.54
CA LEU A 39 -18.40 3.52 0.32
C LEU A 39 -19.90 3.46 0.06
N ARG A 40 -20.58 2.37 0.47
CA ARG A 40 -22.01 2.12 0.20
C ARG A 40 -22.39 2.41 -1.26
N PRO A 41 -21.64 1.89 -2.25
CA PRO A 41 -21.77 2.32 -3.65
C PRO A 41 -23.14 1.99 -4.20
N ARG A 42 -23.73 2.85 -5.03
CA ARG A 42 -25.00 2.58 -5.72
C ARG A 42 -24.85 1.55 -6.83
N VAL A 43 -23.73 1.58 -7.53
CA VAL A 43 -23.39 0.65 -8.61
C VAL A 43 -21.97 0.17 -8.42
N LEU A 44 -21.83 -1.15 -8.32
CA LEU A 44 -20.57 -1.88 -8.22
C LEU A 44 -20.43 -2.75 -9.46
N VAL A 45 -19.29 -2.64 -10.15
CA VAL A 45 -18.95 -3.47 -11.31
C VAL A 45 -17.63 -4.18 -11.07
N GLU A 46 -17.59 -5.47 -11.34
CA GLU A 46 -16.36 -6.27 -11.43
C GLU A 46 -16.16 -6.77 -12.85
N LEU A 47 -14.95 -6.59 -13.38
CA LEU A 47 -14.49 -7.12 -14.66
C LEU A 47 -13.53 -8.27 -14.38
N GLY A 48 -13.87 -9.49 -14.83
CA GLY A 48 -13.14 -10.70 -14.48
C GLY A 48 -13.64 -11.28 -13.16
N VAL A 49 -14.74 -12.02 -13.22
CA VAL A 49 -15.39 -12.62 -12.04
C VAL A 49 -14.78 -13.98 -11.72
N HIS A 50 -14.41 -14.75 -12.75
CA HIS A 50 -13.89 -16.10 -12.63
C HIS A 50 -14.76 -16.97 -11.70
N THR A 51 -14.20 -17.50 -10.60
CA THR A 51 -14.94 -18.31 -9.59
C THR A 51 -15.72 -17.46 -8.58
N GLY A 52 -15.59 -16.14 -8.61
CA GLY A 52 -16.41 -15.17 -7.90
C GLY A 52 -16.01 -14.90 -6.45
N ASN A 53 -14.78 -15.22 -6.03
CA ASN A 53 -14.32 -14.96 -4.66
C ASN A 53 -14.48 -13.47 -4.26
N SER A 54 -13.97 -12.56 -5.10
CA SER A 54 -14.12 -11.11 -4.94
C SER A 54 -15.57 -10.66 -5.11
N TYR A 55 -16.19 -11.01 -6.24
CA TYR A 55 -17.57 -10.60 -6.55
C TYR A 55 -18.57 -10.94 -5.44
N PHE A 56 -18.51 -12.17 -4.93
CA PHE A 56 -19.44 -12.63 -3.92
C PHE A 56 -19.08 -12.15 -2.51
N ALA A 57 -17.82 -11.79 -2.24
CA ALA A 57 -17.47 -11.04 -1.03
C ALA A 57 -18.15 -9.66 -1.02
N PHE A 58 -18.12 -8.93 -2.16
CA PHE A 58 -18.86 -7.69 -2.31
C PHE A 58 -20.36 -7.89 -2.15
N CYS A 59 -20.95 -8.87 -2.85
CA CYS A 59 -22.39 -9.15 -2.77
C CYS A 59 -22.82 -9.56 -1.35
N GLN A 60 -21.99 -10.35 -0.66
CA GLN A 60 -22.20 -10.71 0.74
C GLN A 60 -22.26 -9.46 1.62
N ALA A 61 -21.29 -8.55 1.46
CA ALA A 61 -21.26 -7.31 2.23
C ALA A 61 -22.46 -6.40 1.94
N VAL A 62 -22.87 -6.28 0.67
CA VAL A 62 -24.06 -5.53 0.26
C VAL A 62 -25.29 -6.05 0.99
N ARG A 63 -25.53 -7.37 0.97
CA ARG A 63 -26.66 -7.97 1.69
C ARG A 63 -26.56 -7.75 3.19
N ARG A 64 -25.39 -8.05 3.76
CA ARG A 64 -25.16 -8.02 5.21
C ARG A 64 -25.46 -6.65 5.81
N LEU A 65 -25.11 -5.60 5.09
CA LEU A 65 -25.26 -4.22 5.51
C LEU A 65 -26.53 -3.55 4.97
N GLY A 66 -27.32 -4.25 4.15
CA GLY A 66 -28.47 -3.66 3.43
C GLY A 66 -28.07 -2.44 2.60
N ALA A 67 -26.93 -2.50 1.90
CA ALA A 67 -26.47 -1.40 1.05
C ALA A 67 -27.40 -1.25 -0.17
N PRO A 68 -27.71 -0.02 -0.63
CA PRO A 68 -28.54 0.22 -1.81
C PRO A 68 -27.74 0.00 -3.11
N THR A 69 -26.99 -1.09 -3.18
CA THR A 69 -26.00 -1.37 -4.23
C THR A 69 -26.58 -2.33 -5.26
N ARG A 70 -26.42 -1.99 -6.53
CA ARG A 70 -26.59 -2.93 -7.64
C ARG A 70 -25.21 -3.46 -8.03
N CYS A 71 -25.08 -4.79 -8.09
CA CYS A 71 -23.82 -5.45 -8.40
C CYS A 71 -23.85 -6.01 -9.81
N HIS A 72 -22.77 -5.85 -10.56
CA HIS A 72 -22.63 -6.37 -11.92
C HIS A 72 -21.29 -7.08 -12.08
N GLY A 73 -21.33 -8.38 -12.38
CA GLY A 73 -20.14 -9.17 -12.67
C GLY A 73 -20.06 -9.40 -14.17
N VAL A 74 -18.99 -8.93 -14.82
CA VAL A 74 -18.79 -9.06 -16.27
C VAL A 74 -17.64 -10.01 -16.52
N ASP A 75 -17.90 -11.07 -17.27
CA ASP A 75 -16.89 -12.06 -17.65
C ASP A 75 -17.38 -12.85 -18.88
N THR A 76 -16.48 -13.44 -19.63
CA THR A 76 -16.85 -14.41 -20.68
C THR A 76 -17.06 -15.82 -20.10
N TRP A 77 -16.39 -16.13 -18.99
CA TRP A 77 -16.19 -17.48 -18.45
C TRP A 77 -15.66 -18.47 -19.48
N GLN A 78 -14.80 -18.01 -20.39
CA GLN A 78 -14.07 -18.86 -21.33
C GLN A 78 -12.60 -19.03 -20.95
N GLY A 79 -12.13 -18.24 -19.96
CA GLY A 79 -10.73 -18.19 -19.56
C GLY A 79 -9.83 -17.40 -20.53
N ASP A 80 -8.56 -17.27 -20.16
CA ASP A 80 -7.56 -16.55 -20.94
C ASP A 80 -6.14 -17.13 -20.69
N THR A 81 -5.12 -16.48 -21.24
CA THR A 81 -3.72 -16.94 -21.15
C THR A 81 -3.12 -16.88 -19.75
N HIS A 82 -3.65 -16.07 -18.83
CA HIS A 82 -3.16 -15.98 -17.45
C HIS A 82 -4.01 -16.77 -16.46
N ALA A 83 -5.33 -16.82 -16.66
CA ALA A 83 -6.27 -17.59 -15.84
C ALA A 83 -6.39 -19.08 -16.26
N GLY A 84 -5.95 -19.40 -17.48
CA GLY A 84 -6.19 -20.70 -18.12
C GLY A 84 -7.57 -20.78 -18.78
N PHE A 85 -7.70 -21.63 -19.80
CA PHE A 85 -9.00 -21.90 -20.44
C PHE A 85 -9.75 -22.99 -19.68
N TYR A 86 -11.04 -22.78 -19.42
CA TYR A 86 -11.88 -23.70 -18.66
C TYR A 86 -13.25 -23.89 -19.34
N ASP A 87 -13.94 -24.95 -18.96
CA ASP A 87 -15.27 -25.28 -19.50
C ASP A 87 -16.40 -24.51 -18.81
N ASP A 88 -17.62 -24.70 -19.30
CA ASP A 88 -18.83 -24.03 -18.79
C ASP A 88 -19.14 -24.33 -17.31
N ALA A 89 -18.44 -25.27 -16.66
CA ALA A 89 -18.73 -25.65 -15.27
C ALA A 89 -18.51 -24.48 -14.30
N ILE A 90 -17.49 -23.63 -14.54
CA ILE A 90 -17.23 -22.46 -13.70
C ILE A 90 -18.42 -21.49 -13.77
N TYR A 91 -18.89 -21.18 -14.98
CA TYR A 91 -20.06 -20.32 -15.15
C TYR A 91 -21.30 -20.90 -14.48
N GLN A 92 -21.57 -22.20 -14.65
CA GLN A 92 -22.74 -22.84 -14.06
C GLN A 92 -22.73 -22.78 -12.52
N ASP A 93 -21.57 -23.03 -11.90
CA ASP A 93 -21.41 -22.93 -10.45
C ASP A 93 -21.60 -21.48 -9.96
N VAL A 94 -20.97 -20.52 -10.63
CA VAL A 94 -21.07 -19.08 -10.32
C VAL A 94 -22.51 -18.58 -10.50
N ALA A 95 -23.16 -18.92 -11.60
CA ALA A 95 -24.56 -18.55 -11.86
C ALA A 95 -25.52 -19.18 -10.85
N GLY A 96 -25.26 -20.42 -10.43
CA GLY A 96 -25.99 -21.11 -9.36
C GLY A 96 -25.83 -20.39 -8.01
N HIS A 97 -24.61 -20.00 -7.66
CA HIS A 97 -24.35 -19.23 -6.44
C HIS A 97 -25.00 -17.84 -6.49
N ASN A 98 -24.97 -17.19 -7.66
CA ASN A 98 -25.54 -15.86 -7.88
C ASN A 98 -27.06 -15.80 -7.65
N GLN A 99 -27.78 -16.91 -7.76
CA GLN A 99 -29.23 -16.95 -7.46
C GLN A 99 -29.53 -16.48 -6.04
N ARG A 100 -28.60 -16.65 -5.10
CA ARG A 100 -28.71 -16.13 -3.74
C ARG A 100 -28.79 -14.61 -3.70
N PHE A 101 -28.31 -13.91 -4.74
CA PHE A 101 -28.18 -12.46 -4.88
C PHE A 101 -28.98 -11.87 -6.06
N ALA A 102 -29.90 -12.63 -6.64
CA ALA A 102 -30.64 -12.24 -7.85
C ALA A 102 -31.48 -10.95 -7.71
N ASP A 103 -31.78 -10.53 -6.48
CA ASP A 103 -32.49 -9.31 -6.13
C ASP A 103 -31.71 -8.02 -6.42
N PHE A 104 -30.36 -8.07 -6.47
CA PHE A 104 -29.54 -6.90 -6.78
C PHE A 104 -28.28 -7.17 -7.61
N SER A 105 -27.94 -8.44 -7.85
CA SER A 105 -26.76 -8.85 -8.60
C SER A 105 -27.13 -9.39 -9.99
N THR A 106 -26.34 -9.02 -11.00
CA THR A 106 -26.50 -9.48 -12.39
C THR A 106 -25.15 -9.91 -12.97
N LEU A 107 -25.11 -11.10 -13.56
CA LEU A 107 -23.95 -11.61 -14.29
C LEU A 107 -24.11 -11.36 -15.80
N HIS A 108 -23.07 -10.79 -16.40
CA HIS A 108 -23.00 -10.45 -17.82
C HIS A 108 -22.00 -11.37 -18.51
N ARG A 109 -22.50 -12.45 -19.13
CA ARG A 109 -21.68 -13.44 -19.85
C ARG A 109 -21.27 -12.94 -21.24
N ARG A 110 -20.29 -12.03 -21.30
CA ARG A 110 -19.79 -11.39 -22.54
C ARG A 110 -18.46 -10.65 -22.31
N PRO A 111 -17.73 -10.27 -23.38
CA PRO A 111 -16.55 -9.41 -23.27
C PRO A 111 -16.87 -8.03 -22.67
N PHE A 112 -15.90 -7.43 -21.98
CA PHE A 112 -16.08 -6.17 -21.26
C PHE A 112 -16.53 -5.03 -22.18
N ASP A 113 -15.95 -4.91 -23.37
CA ASP A 113 -16.31 -3.91 -24.38
C ASP A 113 -17.80 -3.97 -24.79
N GLN A 114 -18.39 -5.16 -24.77
CA GLN A 114 -19.79 -5.36 -25.13
C GLN A 114 -20.74 -5.05 -23.97
N ALA A 115 -20.27 -5.15 -22.73
CA ALA A 115 -21.05 -4.79 -21.54
C ALA A 115 -20.97 -3.29 -21.25
N ALA A 116 -19.84 -2.65 -21.54
CA ALA A 116 -19.59 -1.25 -21.20
C ALA A 116 -20.71 -0.28 -21.67
N PRO A 117 -21.28 -0.37 -22.89
CA PRO A 117 -22.36 0.52 -23.33
C PRO A 117 -23.64 0.49 -22.48
N GLU A 118 -23.85 -0.54 -21.66
CA GLU A 118 -25.00 -0.62 -20.74
C GLU A 118 -24.88 0.30 -19.52
N PHE A 119 -23.67 0.80 -19.25
CA PHE A 119 -23.37 1.70 -18.14
C PHE A 119 -23.21 3.13 -18.64
N GLY A 120 -23.97 4.05 -18.05
CA GLY A 120 -23.90 5.48 -18.34
C GLY A 120 -22.62 6.12 -17.83
N ALA A 121 -22.28 7.29 -18.38
CA ALA A 121 -21.15 8.08 -17.90
C ALA A 121 -21.31 8.43 -16.41
N GLY A 122 -20.26 8.21 -15.62
CA GLY A 122 -20.25 8.49 -14.18
C GLY A 122 -21.20 7.66 -13.31
N GLN A 123 -21.76 6.55 -13.82
CA GLN A 123 -22.75 5.74 -13.11
C GLN A 123 -22.13 4.80 -12.04
N ILE A 124 -20.91 4.32 -12.27
CA ILE A 124 -20.25 3.30 -11.44
C ILE A 124 -19.54 3.98 -10.26
N GLU A 125 -19.82 3.57 -9.04
CA GLU A 125 -19.20 4.15 -7.83
C GLU A 125 -18.07 3.27 -7.28
N LEU A 126 -18.10 1.96 -7.56
CA LEU A 126 -16.97 1.06 -7.32
C LEU A 126 -16.74 0.17 -8.55
N LEU A 127 -15.56 0.28 -9.15
CA LEU A 127 -15.11 -0.56 -10.26
C LEU A 127 -13.95 -1.44 -9.79
N HIS A 128 -14.02 -2.75 -10.02
CA HIS A 128 -12.91 -3.67 -9.83
C HIS A 128 -12.47 -4.22 -11.19
N ILE A 129 -11.20 -3.99 -11.54
CA ILE A 129 -10.59 -4.46 -12.79
C ILE A 129 -9.64 -5.62 -12.45
N ASP A 130 -10.05 -6.82 -12.84
CA ASP A 130 -9.34 -8.09 -12.63
C ASP A 130 -9.44 -8.97 -13.89
N GLY A 131 -9.22 -8.34 -15.05
CA GLY A 131 -9.27 -8.96 -16.38
C GLY A 131 -7.94 -9.59 -16.79
N LEU A 132 -7.61 -9.51 -18.08
CA LEU A 132 -6.30 -9.99 -18.56
C LEU A 132 -5.17 -9.08 -18.05
N HIS A 133 -4.18 -9.67 -17.39
CA HIS A 133 -3.17 -8.92 -16.64
C HIS A 133 -1.98 -8.36 -17.46
N THR A 134 -2.08 -8.26 -18.80
CA THR A 134 -1.04 -7.55 -19.60
C THR A 134 -1.21 -6.04 -19.47
N TYR A 135 -0.17 -5.26 -19.79
CA TYR A 135 -0.23 -3.79 -19.70
C TYR A 135 -1.29 -3.24 -20.67
N GLU A 136 -1.31 -3.75 -21.90
CA GLU A 136 -2.21 -3.29 -22.95
C GLU A 136 -3.67 -3.60 -22.61
N ALA A 137 -3.94 -4.76 -22.01
CA ALA A 137 -5.30 -5.15 -21.64
C ALA A 137 -5.84 -4.31 -20.48
N VAL A 138 -5.08 -4.15 -19.38
CA VAL A 138 -5.53 -3.32 -18.25
C VAL A 138 -5.65 -1.84 -18.62
N ALA A 139 -4.79 -1.34 -19.51
CA ALA A 139 -4.89 0.03 -20.04
C ALA A 139 -6.17 0.20 -20.88
N HIS A 140 -6.46 -0.74 -21.78
CA HIS A 140 -7.69 -0.72 -22.58
C HIS A 140 -8.95 -0.81 -21.73
N ASP A 141 -8.95 -1.69 -20.72
CA ASP A 141 -10.06 -1.82 -19.76
C ASP A 141 -10.26 -0.52 -18.98
N TYR A 142 -9.17 0.09 -18.49
CA TYR A 142 -9.25 1.38 -17.81
C TYR A 142 -9.78 2.49 -18.72
N GLU A 143 -9.23 2.66 -19.92
CA GLU A 143 -9.65 3.69 -20.87
C GLU A 143 -11.12 3.53 -21.26
N THR A 144 -11.59 2.29 -21.40
CA THR A 144 -12.98 1.97 -21.71
C THR A 144 -13.89 2.25 -20.51
N TRP A 145 -13.51 1.86 -19.30
CA TRP A 145 -14.42 1.88 -18.15
C TRP A 145 -14.31 3.15 -17.28
N ALA A 146 -13.17 3.82 -17.23
CA ALA A 146 -12.97 5.04 -16.42
C ALA A 146 -14.02 6.15 -16.71
N PRO A 147 -14.45 6.42 -17.96
CA PRO A 147 -15.51 7.41 -18.22
C PRO A 147 -16.88 7.06 -17.59
N ARG A 148 -17.09 5.80 -17.23
CA ARG A 148 -18.31 5.30 -16.56
C ARG A 148 -18.21 5.39 -15.04
N VAL A 149 -17.03 5.62 -14.50
CA VAL A 149 -16.80 5.77 -13.06
C VAL A 149 -17.16 7.19 -12.62
N SER A 150 -17.85 7.29 -11.50
CA SER A 150 -18.37 8.53 -10.94
C SER A 150 -17.23 9.52 -10.62
N PRO A 151 -17.27 10.77 -11.15
CA PRO A 151 -16.29 11.79 -10.81
C PRO A 151 -16.47 12.34 -9.38
N THR A 152 -17.56 11.97 -8.69
CA THR A 152 -17.84 12.41 -7.32
C THR A 152 -17.57 11.31 -6.30
N ALA A 153 -18.02 10.08 -6.56
CA ALA A 153 -17.99 8.98 -5.59
C ALA A 153 -17.17 7.76 -6.05
N GLY A 154 -16.47 7.86 -7.18
CA GLY A 154 -15.80 6.72 -7.80
C GLY A 154 -14.54 6.26 -7.08
N VAL A 155 -14.43 4.94 -6.94
CA VAL A 155 -13.20 4.22 -6.57
C VAL A 155 -12.94 3.12 -7.60
N ILE A 156 -11.68 2.93 -7.99
CA ILE A 156 -11.27 1.87 -8.91
C ILE A 156 -10.25 0.97 -8.22
N LEU A 157 -10.45 -0.34 -8.31
CA LEU A 157 -9.55 -1.36 -7.81
C LEU A 157 -8.82 -2.05 -8.97
N PHE A 158 -7.55 -2.36 -8.77
CA PHE A 158 -6.72 -3.14 -9.70
C PHE A 158 -6.06 -4.29 -8.94
N HIS A 159 -6.24 -5.52 -9.40
CA HIS A 159 -5.54 -6.67 -8.83
C HIS A 159 -4.21 -6.94 -9.55
N ASP A 160 -3.38 -7.83 -9.00
CA ASP A 160 -2.07 -8.22 -9.52
C ASP A 160 -1.05 -7.08 -9.68
N THR A 161 -1.16 -6.03 -8.86
CA THR A 161 -0.26 -4.86 -8.92
C THR A 161 1.18 -5.16 -8.46
N GLN A 162 1.42 -6.31 -7.83
CA GLN A 162 2.76 -6.76 -7.43
C GLN A 162 3.35 -7.87 -8.32
N VAL A 163 2.60 -8.39 -9.30
CA VAL A 163 3.08 -9.49 -10.17
C VAL A 163 3.92 -8.93 -11.32
N ARG A 164 5.18 -9.36 -11.42
CA ARG A 164 6.15 -8.82 -12.41
C ARG A 164 6.59 -9.81 -13.48
N GLU A 165 6.03 -11.01 -13.47
CA GLU A 165 6.42 -12.13 -14.31
C GLU A 165 5.35 -12.48 -15.35
N ARG A 166 5.61 -13.50 -16.18
CA ARG A 166 4.62 -14.11 -17.11
C ARG A 166 3.99 -13.11 -18.09
N GLY A 167 4.64 -11.98 -18.34
CA GLY A 167 4.11 -10.91 -19.20
C GLY A 167 3.12 -9.97 -18.49
N PHE A 168 2.98 -10.07 -17.16
CA PHE A 168 2.12 -9.17 -16.38
C PHE A 168 2.58 -7.71 -16.51
N GLY A 169 1.61 -6.83 -16.67
CA GLY A 169 1.82 -5.40 -16.89
C GLY A 169 1.04 -4.50 -15.96
N VAL A 170 0.18 -5.06 -15.09
CA VAL A 170 -0.65 -4.26 -14.19
C VAL A 170 0.16 -3.39 -13.24
N TRP A 171 1.28 -3.91 -12.70
CA TRP A 171 2.19 -3.14 -11.86
C TRP A 171 2.76 -1.87 -12.55
N ARG A 172 3.03 -1.93 -13.87
CA ARG A 172 3.52 -0.77 -14.65
C ARG A 172 2.42 0.26 -14.80
N PHE A 173 1.25 -0.21 -15.24
CA PHE A 173 0.08 0.63 -15.41
C PHE A 173 -0.31 1.31 -14.10
N TRP A 174 -0.39 0.55 -13.01
CA TRP A 174 -0.70 1.05 -11.67
C TRP A 174 0.21 2.20 -11.24
N ARG A 175 1.54 2.07 -11.43
CA ARG A 175 2.49 3.13 -11.11
C ARG A 175 2.17 4.42 -11.86
N GLU A 176 1.86 4.33 -13.15
CA GLU A 176 1.53 5.49 -14.00
C GLU A 176 0.20 6.13 -13.58
N ILE A 177 -0.84 5.33 -13.32
CA ILE A 177 -2.16 5.88 -12.99
C ILE A 177 -2.31 6.35 -11.54
N SER A 178 -1.50 5.84 -10.63
CA SER A 178 -1.52 6.25 -9.22
C SER A 178 -0.78 7.57 -8.97
N GLU A 179 0.15 7.93 -9.87
CA GLU A 179 1.05 9.07 -9.66
C GLU A 179 0.29 10.40 -9.51
N GLY A 180 0.57 11.10 -8.40
CA GLY A 180 -0.06 12.38 -8.08
C GLY A 180 -1.54 12.30 -7.68
N ARG A 181 -2.09 11.10 -7.46
CA ARG A 181 -3.50 10.89 -7.10
C ARG A 181 -3.62 10.30 -5.69
N VAL A 182 -4.84 10.36 -5.13
CA VAL A 182 -5.14 9.69 -3.86
C VAL A 182 -5.28 8.20 -4.15
N ALA A 183 -4.27 7.42 -3.75
CA ALA A 183 -4.19 6.00 -4.03
C ALA A 183 -3.47 5.26 -2.91
N TYR A 184 -3.73 3.96 -2.78
CA TYR A 184 -3.00 3.06 -1.91
C TYR A 184 -2.80 1.71 -2.59
N GLU A 185 -1.70 1.02 -2.28
CA GLU A 185 -1.39 -0.29 -2.83
C GLU A 185 -1.08 -1.26 -1.69
N PHE A 186 -1.91 -2.29 -1.55
CA PHE A 186 -1.58 -3.45 -0.72
C PHE A 186 -0.57 -4.32 -1.46
N LYS A 187 0.41 -4.89 -0.75
CA LYS A 187 1.46 -5.72 -1.38
C LYS A 187 1.24 -7.22 -1.24
N HIS A 188 0.36 -7.64 -0.33
CA HIS A 188 0.01 -9.05 -0.15
C HIS A 188 -1.01 -9.53 -1.21
N GLY A 189 -1.19 -10.85 -1.36
CA GLY A 189 -2.20 -11.43 -2.24
C GLY A 189 -2.09 -10.98 -3.69
N SER A 190 -0.87 -11.03 -4.26
CA SER A 190 -0.50 -10.51 -5.59
C SER A 190 -0.63 -8.98 -5.79
N GLY A 191 -1.01 -8.26 -4.74
CA GLY A 191 -1.18 -6.82 -4.75
C GLY A 191 -2.59 -6.36 -5.10
N LEU A 192 -3.02 -5.27 -4.47
CA LEU A 192 -4.30 -4.63 -4.76
C LEU A 192 -4.14 -3.11 -4.72
N GLY A 193 -4.26 -2.48 -5.88
CA GLY A 193 -4.29 -1.04 -6.05
C GLY A 193 -5.68 -0.48 -5.80
N VAL A 194 -5.77 0.58 -5.00
CA VAL A 194 -7.01 1.30 -4.64
C VAL A 194 -6.87 2.75 -5.09
N LEU A 195 -7.58 3.13 -6.15
CA LEU A 195 -7.53 4.48 -6.72
C LEU A 195 -8.81 5.26 -6.39
N ALA A 196 -8.67 6.35 -5.64
CA ALA A 196 -9.75 7.30 -5.42
C ALA A 196 -9.85 8.28 -6.61
N VAL A 197 -10.92 8.16 -7.40
CA VAL A 197 -11.18 9.07 -8.54
C VAL A 197 -12.23 10.13 -8.22
N GLY A 198 -13.12 9.86 -7.25
CA GLY A 198 -14.16 10.76 -6.82
C GLY A 198 -13.65 11.95 -6.02
N THR A 199 -14.26 13.12 -6.25
CA THR A 199 -13.96 14.37 -5.52
C THR A 199 -14.68 14.51 -4.17
N ALA A 200 -15.66 13.65 -3.88
CA ALA A 200 -16.55 13.72 -2.72
C ALA A 200 -16.70 12.34 -2.05
N LEU A 201 -15.58 11.66 -1.81
CA LEU A 201 -15.55 10.36 -1.14
C LEU A 201 -15.78 10.50 0.38
N PRO A 202 -16.32 9.47 1.06
CA PRO A 202 -16.52 9.50 2.50
C PRO A 202 -15.22 9.77 3.29
N GLU A 203 -15.28 10.67 4.28
CA GLU A 203 -14.13 10.98 5.14
C GLU A 203 -13.47 9.73 5.77
N PRO A 204 -14.21 8.73 6.31
CA PRO A 204 -13.58 7.53 6.85
C PRO A 204 -12.81 6.71 5.82
N PHE A 205 -13.22 6.72 4.55
CA PHE A 205 -12.48 6.03 3.49
C PHE A 205 -11.17 6.76 3.17
N LEU A 206 -11.20 8.09 3.06
CA LEU A 206 -9.98 8.88 2.84
C LEU A 206 -9.00 8.76 4.01
N ASP A 207 -9.52 8.76 5.24
CA ASP A 207 -8.74 8.57 6.46
C ASP A 207 -8.13 7.16 6.53
N LEU A 208 -8.85 6.11 6.10
CA LEU A 208 -8.29 4.76 5.95
C LEU A 208 -7.07 4.75 5.03
N LEU A 209 -7.15 5.36 3.85
CA LEU A 209 -6.02 5.41 2.90
C LEU A 209 -4.83 6.19 3.46
N ASP A 210 -5.09 7.33 4.12
CA ASP A 210 -4.04 8.13 4.77
C ASP A 210 -3.37 7.33 5.91
N GLN A 211 -4.15 6.66 6.76
CA GLN A 211 -3.62 5.79 7.82
C GLN A 211 -2.78 4.65 7.24
N ALA A 212 -3.26 3.99 6.18
CA ALA A 212 -2.55 2.88 5.54
C ALA A 212 -1.22 3.32 4.91
N SER A 213 -1.17 4.55 4.37
CA SER A 213 0.06 5.12 3.81
C SER A 213 1.14 5.44 4.86
N ARG A 214 0.73 5.65 6.12
CA ARG A 214 1.63 6.06 7.23
C ARG A 214 2.06 4.91 8.12
N SER A 215 1.36 3.78 8.07
CA SER A 215 1.59 2.65 8.95
C SER A 215 1.33 1.31 8.25
N PRO A 216 2.21 0.31 8.41
CA PRO A 216 1.97 -1.03 7.87
C PRO A 216 0.84 -1.77 8.58
N PHE A 217 0.33 -1.24 9.71
CA PHE A 217 -0.68 -1.92 10.53
C PHE A 217 -1.93 -2.36 9.76
N LEU A 218 -2.46 -1.51 8.87
CA LEU A 218 -3.65 -1.87 8.10
C LEU A 218 -3.34 -2.92 7.04
N GLU A 219 -2.18 -2.81 6.37
CA GLU A 219 -1.72 -3.82 5.42
C GLU A 219 -1.57 -5.19 6.09
N ASP A 220 -0.88 -5.24 7.23
CA ASP A 220 -0.67 -6.48 7.99
C ASP A 220 -1.98 -7.02 8.59
N PHE A 221 -2.90 -6.15 8.97
CA PHE A 221 -4.21 -6.55 9.47
C PHE A 221 -5.01 -7.27 8.38
N PHE A 222 -5.14 -6.67 7.19
CA PHE A 222 -5.87 -7.30 6.09
C PHE A 222 -5.17 -8.56 5.59
N ALA A 223 -3.83 -8.54 5.49
CA ALA A 223 -3.04 -9.73 5.13
C ALA A 223 -3.28 -10.88 6.12
N SER A 224 -3.18 -10.61 7.42
CA SER A 224 -3.43 -11.58 8.48
C SER A 224 -4.83 -12.19 8.39
N ARG A 225 -5.85 -11.34 8.34
CA ARG A 225 -7.26 -11.77 8.28
C ARG A 225 -7.56 -12.57 7.02
N GLY A 226 -7.00 -12.15 5.89
CA GLY A 226 -7.08 -12.87 4.63
C GLY A 226 -6.44 -14.25 4.68
N THR A 227 -5.22 -14.35 5.21
CA THR A 227 -4.50 -15.63 5.35
C THR A 227 -5.23 -16.58 6.30
N GLU A 228 -5.74 -16.09 7.42
CA GLU A 228 -6.55 -16.89 8.36
C GLU A 228 -7.82 -17.45 7.70
N LEU A 229 -8.50 -16.62 6.90
CA LEU A 229 -9.68 -17.03 6.14
C LEU A 229 -9.36 -18.17 5.18
N VAL A 230 -8.36 -17.96 4.33
CA VAL A 230 -7.92 -18.88 3.30
C VAL A 230 -7.52 -20.23 3.90
N ALA A 231 -6.72 -20.19 4.95
CA ALA A 231 -6.22 -21.42 5.55
C ALA A 231 -7.28 -22.15 6.39
N SER A 232 -8.21 -21.43 7.05
CA SER A 232 -9.37 -22.07 7.69
C SER A 232 -10.22 -22.85 6.67
N HIS A 233 -10.38 -22.30 5.46
CA HIS A 233 -11.06 -22.98 4.35
C HIS A 233 -10.30 -24.18 3.81
N VAL A 234 -8.98 -24.06 3.66
CA VAL A 234 -8.10 -25.17 3.25
C VAL A 234 -8.17 -26.32 4.25
N LEU A 235 -8.08 -26.04 5.56
CA LEU A 235 -8.20 -27.05 6.62
C LEU A 235 -9.61 -27.67 6.70
N ALA A 236 -10.66 -26.87 6.51
CA ALA A 236 -12.05 -27.36 6.57
C ALA A 236 -12.43 -28.28 5.39
N ARG A 237 -11.70 -28.22 4.25
CA ARG A 237 -11.93 -29.04 3.06
C ARG A 237 -11.20 -30.40 3.07
N ASP A 238 -10.45 -30.73 4.12
CA ASP A 238 -9.68 -31.98 4.20
C ASP A 238 -10.57 -33.24 4.41
N CYS A 239 -11.01 -33.80 3.28
CA CYS A 239 -11.39 -35.22 3.10
C CYS A 239 -10.87 -35.78 1.75
N ARG A 240 -9.93 -35.11 1.08
CA ARG A 240 -9.28 -35.61 -0.14
C ARG A 240 -7.76 -35.64 0.04
N PRO A 241 -7.05 -36.65 -0.50
CA PRO A 241 -5.59 -36.64 -0.52
C PRO A 241 -5.12 -35.41 -1.30
N ARG A 242 -4.34 -34.55 -0.63
CA ARG A 242 -3.70 -33.40 -1.29
C ARG A 242 -2.69 -33.91 -2.33
N PRO A 243 -2.54 -33.23 -3.48
CA PRO A 243 -1.41 -33.50 -4.37
C PRO A 243 -0.09 -33.32 -3.62
N GLU A 244 0.94 -34.07 -4.01
CA GLU A 244 2.29 -33.92 -3.41
C GLU A 244 2.77 -32.47 -3.57
N ARG A 245 3.10 -31.81 -2.45
CA ARG A 245 3.62 -30.43 -2.43
C ARG A 245 4.87 -30.31 -3.29
N GLN A 246 5.04 -29.16 -3.94
CA GLN A 246 6.16 -28.94 -4.84
C GLN A 246 6.94 -27.68 -4.49
N ALA A 247 8.26 -27.77 -4.56
CA ALA A 247 9.13 -26.62 -4.66
C ALA A 247 9.47 -26.38 -6.14
N ARG A 248 9.63 -25.13 -6.54
CA ARG A 248 9.85 -24.78 -7.96
C ARG A 248 10.94 -23.73 -8.10
N LEU A 249 11.81 -23.92 -9.09
CA LEU A 249 12.80 -22.92 -9.48
C LEU A 249 12.36 -22.26 -10.78
N TYR A 250 12.28 -20.94 -10.80
CA TYR A 250 12.05 -20.11 -11.98
C TYR A 250 13.35 -19.42 -12.40
N VAL A 251 13.60 -19.41 -13.71
CA VAL A 251 14.75 -18.79 -14.33
C VAL A 251 14.27 -17.67 -15.24
N ASP A 252 14.82 -16.47 -15.09
CA ASP A 252 14.59 -15.37 -16.02
C ASP A 252 15.77 -15.28 -17.00
N THR A 253 15.50 -15.45 -18.29
CA THR A 253 16.47 -15.36 -19.38
C THR A 253 16.54 -13.96 -20.04
N GLY A 254 15.83 -12.97 -19.49
CA GLY A 254 15.67 -11.61 -20.02
C GLY A 254 14.26 -11.29 -20.52
N LEU A 255 13.31 -12.22 -20.36
CA LEU A 255 11.89 -12.06 -20.71
C LEU A 255 10.98 -12.06 -19.48
N GLY A 256 11.53 -12.09 -18.28
CA GLY A 256 10.82 -12.33 -17.03
C GLY A 256 10.60 -13.81 -16.76
N TYR A 257 10.25 -14.15 -15.53
CA TYR A 257 9.91 -15.52 -15.16
C TYR A 257 8.69 -16.03 -15.94
N ASN A 258 8.74 -17.29 -16.36
CA ASN A 258 7.64 -17.94 -17.07
C ASN A 258 7.60 -19.44 -16.74
N GLU A 259 6.46 -20.08 -16.98
CA GLU A 259 6.27 -21.49 -16.65
C GLU A 259 7.15 -22.44 -17.47
N LYS A 260 7.53 -22.05 -18.70
CA LYS A 260 8.37 -22.87 -19.60
C LYS A 260 9.80 -22.99 -19.07
N GLU A 261 10.27 -21.98 -18.36
CA GLU A 261 11.60 -21.91 -17.74
C GLU A 261 11.50 -22.12 -16.22
N SER A 262 10.67 -23.10 -15.83
CA SER A 262 10.49 -23.49 -14.44
C SER A 262 10.73 -24.98 -14.22
N PHE A 263 11.28 -25.32 -13.05
CA PHE A 263 11.65 -26.69 -12.70
C PHE A 263 11.06 -27.06 -11.34
N ALA A 264 10.05 -27.92 -11.34
CA ALA A 264 9.38 -28.39 -10.13
C ALA A 264 10.06 -29.65 -9.56
N LYS A 265 10.07 -29.76 -8.23
CA LYS A 265 10.50 -30.95 -7.49
C LYS A 265 9.54 -31.18 -6.31
N ALA A 266 9.12 -32.43 -6.13
CA ALA A 266 8.27 -32.80 -5.00
C ALA A 266 8.99 -32.61 -3.66
N ILE A 267 8.25 -32.18 -2.63
CA ILE A 267 8.73 -32.04 -1.26
C ILE A 267 8.45 -33.35 -0.54
N THR A 268 9.47 -34.19 -0.41
CA THR A 268 9.31 -35.58 0.09
C THR A 268 9.82 -35.78 1.50
N ALA A 269 10.52 -34.80 2.07
CA ALA A 269 11.15 -34.92 3.37
C ALA A 269 11.23 -33.57 4.08
N LYS A 270 11.42 -33.63 5.40
CA LYS A 270 11.64 -32.45 6.24
C LYS A 270 12.87 -31.64 5.81
N THR A 271 13.93 -32.32 5.39
CA THR A 271 15.14 -31.68 4.88
C THR A 271 15.31 -32.06 3.42
N MET A 272 15.41 -31.07 2.55
CA MET A 272 15.52 -31.24 1.11
C MET A 272 16.77 -30.54 0.58
N ALA A 273 17.50 -31.23 -0.30
CA ALA A 273 18.54 -30.64 -1.12
C ALA A 273 18.03 -30.61 -2.56
N PHE A 274 17.71 -29.42 -3.05
CA PHE A 274 17.32 -29.21 -4.42
C PHE A 274 18.53 -28.78 -5.23
N SER A 275 18.68 -29.31 -6.44
CA SER A 275 19.72 -28.89 -7.38
C SER A 275 19.21 -29.00 -8.81
N TRP A 276 19.51 -28.01 -9.64
CA TRP A 276 19.15 -27.98 -11.04
C TRP A 276 20.37 -27.63 -11.87
N ASP A 277 20.50 -28.34 -12.99
CA ASP A 277 21.55 -28.15 -13.98
C ASP A 277 20.97 -27.42 -15.19
N PHE A 278 21.73 -26.48 -15.75
CA PHE A 278 21.35 -25.68 -16.90
C PHE A 278 22.29 -25.92 -18.09
N PRO A 279 21.78 -25.78 -19.33
CA PRO A 279 22.61 -25.70 -20.52
C PRO A 279 23.59 -24.52 -20.46
N GLU A 280 24.79 -24.67 -21.04
CA GLU A 280 25.83 -23.62 -21.04
C GLU A 280 25.41 -22.33 -21.77
N ASP A 281 24.44 -22.43 -22.68
CA ASP A 281 23.93 -21.34 -23.50
C ASP A 281 22.71 -20.63 -22.90
N LEU A 282 22.17 -21.09 -21.77
CA LEU A 282 21.00 -20.49 -21.13
C LEU A 282 21.40 -19.17 -20.43
N PRO A 283 20.91 -18.00 -20.88
CA PRO A 283 21.38 -16.72 -20.36
C PRO A 283 20.63 -16.33 -19.07
N VAL A 284 20.94 -17.00 -17.96
CA VAL A 284 20.33 -16.74 -16.65
C VAL A 284 20.63 -15.31 -16.17
N LYS A 285 19.57 -14.50 -15.98
CA LYS A 285 19.63 -13.14 -15.45
C LYS A 285 19.21 -13.05 -13.99
N HIS A 286 18.07 -13.67 -13.67
CA HIS A 286 17.51 -13.69 -12.32
C HIS A 286 17.03 -15.11 -11.97
N LEU A 287 17.03 -15.41 -10.68
CA LEU A 287 16.57 -16.68 -10.13
C LEU A 287 15.54 -16.42 -9.05
N ARG A 288 14.41 -17.13 -9.13
CA ARG A 288 13.40 -17.19 -8.07
C ARG A 288 13.14 -18.62 -7.68
N PHE A 289 13.23 -18.91 -6.39
CA PHE A 289 12.93 -20.21 -5.83
C PHE A 289 11.69 -20.13 -4.97
N ASP A 290 10.69 -20.93 -5.29
CA ASP A 290 9.43 -21.03 -4.58
C ASP A 290 9.51 -22.29 -3.71
N PRO A 291 9.72 -22.16 -2.38
CA PRO A 291 10.01 -23.30 -1.52
C PRO A 291 8.81 -24.23 -1.31
N ALA A 292 7.60 -23.77 -1.62
CA ALA A 292 6.36 -24.55 -1.58
C ALA A 292 5.29 -23.86 -2.43
N ASP A 293 4.22 -24.58 -2.72
CA ASP A 293 2.96 -24.11 -3.30
C ASP A 293 1.87 -23.84 -2.22
N ASP A 294 2.32 -23.61 -0.97
CA ASP A 294 1.47 -23.35 0.20
C ASP A 294 2.28 -22.61 1.29
N LEU A 295 1.62 -22.19 2.38
CA LEU A 295 2.26 -21.65 3.57
C LEU A 295 3.42 -22.54 4.02
N CYS A 296 4.55 -21.90 4.32
CA CYS A 296 5.72 -22.62 4.80
C CYS A 296 6.58 -21.79 5.76
N ILE A 297 7.23 -22.50 6.68
CA ILE A 297 8.30 -21.96 7.50
C ILE A 297 9.50 -22.84 7.23
N VAL A 298 10.50 -22.26 6.56
CA VAL A 298 11.69 -22.97 6.12
C VAL A 298 12.91 -22.37 6.76
N ARG A 299 13.84 -23.22 7.16
CA ARG A 299 15.21 -22.83 7.45
C ARG A 299 16.04 -23.02 6.19
N LEU A 300 16.52 -21.93 5.61
CA LEU A 300 17.40 -21.93 4.47
C LEU A 300 18.83 -22.26 4.96
N ARG A 301 19.32 -23.46 4.66
CA ARG A 301 20.64 -23.93 5.11
C ARG A 301 21.75 -23.52 4.17
N ARG A 302 21.47 -23.50 2.86
CA ARG A 302 22.46 -23.26 1.84
C ARG A 302 21.81 -22.77 0.55
N VAL A 303 22.45 -21.82 -0.10
CA VAL A 303 22.23 -21.47 -1.50
C VAL A 303 23.58 -21.55 -2.19
N ALA A 304 23.66 -22.24 -3.32
CA ALA A 304 24.89 -22.36 -4.07
C ALA A 304 24.65 -22.19 -5.56
N VAL A 305 25.58 -21.52 -6.24
CA VAL A 305 25.58 -21.31 -7.69
C VAL A 305 26.92 -21.76 -8.24
N ASN A 306 26.91 -22.61 -9.27
CA ASN A 306 28.11 -23.25 -9.84
C ASN A 306 29.01 -23.93 -8.79
N GLY A 307 28.41 -24.43 -7.70
CA GLY A 307 29.12 -25.05 -6.58
C GLY A 307 29.75 -24.07 -5.59
N GLN A 308 29.65 -22.76 -5.83
CA GLN A 308 30.05 -21.72 -4.88
C GLN A 308 28.87 -21.38 -3.96
N ASP A 309 29.11 -21.47 -2.65
CA ASP A 309 28.12 -21.11 -1.65
C ASP A 309 27.94 -19.59 -1.59
N LEU A 310 26.69 -19.15 -1.60
CA LEU A 310 26.32 -17.76 -1.41
C LEU A 310 26.12 -17.46 0.08
N PRO A 311 26.64 -16.34 0.61
CA PRO A 311 26.34 -15.91 1.96
C PRO A 311 24.84 -15.66 2.14
N LEU A 312 24.19 -16.43 3.02
CA LEU A 312 22.73 -16.33 3.23
C LEU A 312 22.26 -14.96 3.68
N ALA A 313 23.12 -14.18 4.35
CA ALA A 313 22.82 -12.83 4.79
C ALA A 313 22.64 -11.85 3.61
N ASP A 314 23.26 -12.13 2.46
CA ASP A 314 23.37 -11.19 1.34
C ASP A 314 22.76 -11.72 0.04
N CYS A 315 22.41 -13.01 0.00
CA CYS A 315 21.95 -13.68 -1.22
C CYS A 315 20.44 -13.58 -1.46
N LEU A 316 19.68 -12.96 -0.56
CA LEU A 316 18.24 -12.75 -0.73
C LEU A 316 17.98 -11.33 -1.21
N GLU A 317 17.23 -11.20 -2.29
CA GLU A 317 16.79 -9.89 -2.78
C GLU A 317 15.60 -9.36 -1.96
N PRO A 318 15.44 -8.02 -1.87
CA PRO A 318 14.31 -7.38 -1.18
C PRO A 318 12.93 -7.81 -1.70
N GLU A 319 12.84 -8.29 -2.93
CA GLU A 319 11.62 -8.82 -3.56
C GLU A 319 11.18 -10.16 -2.96
N THR A 320 12.02 -10.81 -2.14
CA THR A 320 11.63 -12.01 -1.40
C THR A 320 10.46 -11.72 -0.46
N ASN A 321 9.37 -12.48 -0.58
CA ASN A 321 8.09 -12.15 0.06
C ASN A 321 7.87 -12.84 1.43
N PHE A 322 8.94 -13.09 2.19
CA PHE A 322 8.76 -13.60 3.56
C PHE A 322 8.05 -12.56 4.44
N LEU A 323 7.17 -13.04 5.32
CA LEU A 323 6.53 -12.24 6.37
C LEU A 323 7.54 -11.82 7.44
N LYS A 324 8.45 -12.73 7.80
CA LYS A 324 9.50 -12.49 8.80
C LYS A 324 10.71 -13.34 8.50
N GLN A 325 11.88 -12.78 8.78
CA GLN A 325 13.14 -13.51 8.78
C GLN A 325 13.76 -13.47 10.18
N ASN A 326 14.15 -14.64 10.68
CA ASN A 326 14.97 -14.81 11.87
C ASN A 326 16.23 -15.57 11.47
N TRP A 327 17.31 -14.84 11.19
CA TRP A 327 18.58 -15.43 10.72
C TRP A 327 18.37 -16.25 9.43
N ASP A 328 18.47 -17.57 9.53
CA ASP A 328 18.31 -18.53 8.45
C ASP A 328 16.87 -19.05 8.33
N ILE A 329 15.95 -18.63 9.20
CA ILE A 329 14.54 -19.06 9.18
C ILE A 329 13.68 -17.99 8.50
N LEU A 330 12.95 -18.41 7.47
CA LEU A 330 12.01 -17.61 6.70
C LEU A 330 10.58 -18.08 6.99
N PHE A 331 9.73 -17.13 7.38
CA PHE A 331 8.31 -17.35 7.62
C PHE A 331 7.53 -16.80 6.43
N PHE A 332 6.83 -17.65 5.69
CA PHE A 332 5.98 -17.22 4.57
C PHE A 332 4.51 -17.26 4.97
N GLY A 333 3.90 -16.08 5.02
CA GLY A 333 2.46 -15.89 5.31
C GLY A 333 1.57 -15.86 4.07
N THR A 334 2.10 -16.29 2.92
CA THR A 334 1.47 -16.29 1.60
C THR A 334 1.41 -17.71 1.03
N LEU A 335 0.39 -18.00 0.22
CA LEU A 335 0.27 -19.26 -0.52
C LEU A 335 1.27 -19.39 -1.68
N ASP A 336 1.92 -18.30 -2.04
CA ASP A 336 2.91 -18.26 -3.11
C ASP A 336 4.24 -17.72 -2.56
N PRO A 337 4.97 -18.51 -1.75
CA PRO A 337 6.25 -18.09 -1.18
C PRO A 337 7.30 -17.98 -2.29
N GLN A 338 8.03 -16.87 -2.32
CA GLN A 338 8.99 -16.54 -3.36
C GLN A 338 10.30 -16.07 -2.74
N ILE A 339 11.40 -16.75 -3.09
CA ILE A 339 12.77 -16.40 -2.71
C ILE A 339 13.51 -15.91 -3.94
N HIS A 340 13.72 -14.61 -4.02
CA HIS A 340 14.51 -14.00 -5.09
C HIS A 340 15.99 -14.04 -4.70
N VAL A 341 16.82 -14.65 -5.55
CA VAL A 341 18.25 -14.83 -5.27
C VAL A 341 19.08 -13.72 -5.90
N ARG A 342 19.87 -13.06 -5.07
CA ARG A 342 20.89 -12.11 -5.51
C ARG A 342 22.11 -12.87 -6.03
N LEU A 343 22.36 -12.73 -7.32
CA LEU A 343 23.56 -13.27 -7.95
C LEU A 343 24.75 -12.34 -7.70
N PRO A 344 25.90 -12.85 -7.22
CA PRO A 344 27.06 -12.02 -6.96
C PRO A 344 27.68 -11.52 -8.27
N ALA A 345 28.10 -10.25 -8.30
CA ALA A 345 28.76 -9.65 -9.47
C ALA A 345 30.10 -10.32 -9.83
N THR A 346 30.69 -11.07 -8.90
CA THR A 346 31.95 -11.81 -9.06
C THR A 346 31.78 -13.19 -9.69
N LEU A 347 30.56 -13.59 -10.07
CA LEU A 347 30.33 -14.90 -10.68
C LEU A 347 30.95 -14.93 -12.09
N GLU A 348 31.99 -15.75 -12.29
CA GLU A 348 32.64 -15.91 -13.59
C GLU A 348 31.93 -16.99 -14.43
N GLY A 349 31.56 -16.64 -15.66
CA GLY A 349 30.95 -17.57 -16.61
C GLY A 349 29.43 -17.75 -16.46
N PRO A 350 28.81 -18.59 -17.32
CA PRO A 350 27.37 -18.85 -17.28
C PRO A 350 26.98 -19.65 -16.03
N ILE A 351 25.72 -19.50 -15.59
CA ILE A 351 25.17 -20.27 -14.48
C ILE A 351 24.81 -21.67 -14.99
N ALA A 352 25.62 -22.66 -14.65
CA ALA A 352 25.47 -24.06 -15.04
C ALA A 352 24.72 -24.88 -13.99
N ARG A 353 24.77 -24.50 -12.71
CA ARG A 353 24.07 -25.21 -11.63
C ARG A 353 23.62 -24.28 -10.53
N VAL A 354 22.43 -24.51 -10.01
CA VAL A 354 21.93 -23.87 -8.79
C VAL A 354 21.49 -24.95 -7.80
N ALA A 355 21.74 -24.74 -6.51
CA ALA A 355 21.32 -25.64 -5.45
C ALA A 355 20.82 -24.88 -4.21
N PHE A 356 19.83 -25.47 -3.55
CA PHE A 356 19.24 -25.00 -2.31
C PHE A 356 19.15 -26.15 -1.32
N GLU A 357 19.52 -25.91 -0.07
CA GLU A 357 19.26 -26.84 1.02
C GLU A 357 18.31 -26.18 2.01
N LEU A 358 17.15 -26.79 2.26
CA LEU A 358 16.13 -26.29 3.17
C LEU A 358 15.72 -27.34 4.19
N GLU A 359 15.32 -26.87 5.36
CA GLU A 359 14.62 -27.65 6.38
C GLU A 359 13.22 -27.04 6.62
N TYR A 360 12.16 -27.77 6.29
CA TYR A 360 10.78 -27.42 6.61
C TYR A 360 10.55 -27.62 8.10
N LEU A 361 10.28 -26.55 8.84
CA LEU A 361 10.31 -26.59 10.31
C LEU A 361 9.05 -27.17 10.92
N LEU A 362 7.91 -26.99 10.27
CA LEU A 362 6.59 -27.40 10.74
C LEU A 362 5.81 -28.11 9.64
N GLU A 363 4.99 -29.07 10.04
CA GLU A 363 3.97 -29.69 9.18
C GLU A 363 2.81 -28.71 8.96
N GLU A 364 1.97 -28.97 7.95
CA GLU A 364 1.01 -28.00 7.40
C GLU A 364 0.12 -27.32 8.45
N GLU A 365 -0.62 -28.09 9.25
CA GLU A 365 -1.53 -27.53 10.27
C GLU A 365 -0.77 -26.73 11.34
N ALA A 366 0.38 -27.24 11.79
CA ALA A 366 1.23 -26.54 12.75
C ALA A 366 1.86 -25.26 12.17
N CYS A 367 2.24 -25.30 10.88
CA CYS A 367 2.77 -24.16 10.14
C CYS A 367 1.72 -23.05 10.07
N TYR A 368 0.48 -23.41 9.73
CA TYR A 368 -0.64 -22.48 9.72
C TYR A 368 -0.83 -21.79 11.08
N HIS A 369 -1.01 -22.56 12.15
CA HIS A 369 -1.20 -21.99 13.49
C HIS A 369 -0.04 -21.09 13.90
N ARG A 370 1.20 -21.43 13.50
CA ARG A 370 2.36 -20.58 13.79
C ARG A 370 2.34 -19.28 12.99
N ILE A 371 1.96 -19.30 11.72
CA ILE A 371 1.85 -18.10 10.89
C ILE A 371 0.75 -17.17 11.41
N VAL A 372 -0.43 -17.69 11.78
CA VAL A 372 -1.50 -16.88 12.39
C VAL A 372 -1.04 -16.26 13.71
N ALA A 373 -0.42 -17.06 14.59
CA ALA A 373 0.13 -16.55 15.85
C ALA A 373 1.20 -15.47 15.61
N LEU A 374 2.00 -15.61 14.55
CA LEU A 374 3.01 -14.62 14.18
C LEU A 374 2.38 -13.31 13.71
N TYR A 375 1.32 -13.37 12.90
CA TYR A 375 0.57 -12.16 12.54
C TYR A 375 0.01 -11.47 13.78
N ASP A 376 -0.58 -12.22 14.72
CA ASP A 376 -1.06 -11.68 15.99
C ASP A 376 0.06 -10.99 16.80
N GLU A 377 1.25 -11.59 16.85
CA GLU A 377 2.43 -10.99 17.48
C GLU A 377 2.82 -9.66 16.81
N ILE A 378 2.87 -9.65 15.47
CA ILE A 378 3.21 -8.45 14.66
C ILE A 378 2.19 -7.35 14.89
N LEU A 379 0.90 -7.67 14.80
CA LEU A 379 -0.19 -6.71 15.00
C LEU A 379 -0.19 -6.12 16.41
N ARG A 380 0.06 -6.94 17.44
CA ARG A 380 0.16 -6.45 18.83
C ARG A 380 1.35 -5.51 19.02
N GLN A 381 2.50 -5.84 18.42
CA GLN A 381 3.68 -4.99 18.49
C GLN A 381 3.41 -3.64 17.81
N GLN A 382 2.86 -3.65 16.61
CA GLN A 382 2.53 -2.43 15.87
C GLN A 382 1.48 -1.58 16.58
N ALA A 383 0.45 -2.20 17.17
CA ALA A 383 -0.54 -1.48 17.98
C ALA A 383 0.10 -0.83 19.22
N CYS A 384 1.10 -1.47 19.82
CA CYS A 384 1.89 -0.89 20.92
C CYS A 384 2.70 0.32 20.44
N ASP A 385 3.41 0.16 19.32
CA ASP A 385 4.24 1.22 18.72
C ASP A 385 3.40 2.41 18.28
N MET A 386 2.22 2.17 17.70
CA MET A 386 1.24 3.19 17.35
C MET A 386 0.77 3.98 18.58
N ARG A 387 0.41 3.29 19.68
CA ARG A 387 0.03 3.96 20.94
C ARG A 387 1.16 4.82 21.49
N HIS A 388 2.41 4.35 21.38
CA HIS A 388 3.57 5.14 21.82
C HIS A 388 3.75 6.39 20.95
N LYS A 389 3.67 6.24 19.62
CA LYS A 389 3.73 7.37 18.67
C LYS A 389 2.62 8.38 18.90
N ASP A 390 1.38 7.94 19.13
CA ASP A 390 0.25 8.82 19.43
C ASP A 390 0.47 9.61 20.73
N ALA A 391 1.02 8.96 21.77
CA ALA A 391 1.38 9.65 23.01
C ALA A 391 2.47 10.71 22.79
N THR A 392 3.51 10.39 22.01
CA THR A 392 4.56 11.35 21.63
C THR A 392 3.99 12.52 20.82
N LEU A 393 3.14 12.24 19.84
CA LEU A 393 2.51 13.27 19.00
C LEU A 393 1.63 14.21 19.84
N ALA A 394 0.85 13.66 20.77
CA ALA A 394 0.04 14.45 21.70
C ALA A 394 0.92 15.37 22.58
N GLN A 395 2.06 14.87 23.07
CA GLN A 395 3.01 15.67 23.82
C GLN A 395 3.59 16.81 22.97
N THR A 396 4.13 16.50 21.79
CA THR A 396 4.73 17.51 20.89
C THR A 396 3.72 18.56 20.44
N THR A 397 2.47 18.16 20.21
CA THR A 397 1.38 19.10 19.88
C THR A 397 1.11 20.05 21.05
N GLY A 398 1.08 19.54 22.28
CA GLY A 398 0.93 20.37 23.48
C GLY A 398 2.09 21.36 23.68
N GLU A 399 3.33 20.93 23.43
CA GLU A 399 4.50 21.82 23.46
C GLU A 399 4.43 22.92 22.39
N LEU A 400 4.00 22.57 21.17
CA LEU A 400 3.81 23.53 20.08
C LEU A 400 2.74 24.58 20.41
N ASP A 401 1.63 24.18 21.00
CA ASP A 401 0.56 25.10 21.40
C ASP A 401 1.01 26.04 22.53
N GLN A 402 1.81 25.55 23.48
CA GLN A 402 2.45 26.39 24.48
C GLN A 402 3.40 27.42 23.85
N LEU A 403 4.19 27.01 22.85
CA LEU A 403 5.13 27.88 22.15
C LEU A 403 4.38 28.95 21.34
N LYS A 404 3.30 28.58 20.63
CA LYS A 404 2.41 29.50 19.91
C LYS A 404 1.79 30.52 20.87
N ALA A 405 1.30 30.07 22.03
CA ALA A 405 0.74 30.96 23.04
C ALA A 405 1.81 31.92 23.63
N ALA A 406 3.04 31.45 23.85
CA ALA A 406 4.15 32.29 24.28
C ALA A 406 4.50 33.35 23.24
N PHE A 407 4.64 32.96 21.98
CA PHE A 407 4.91 33.86 20.86
C PHE A 407 3.82 34.92 20.68
N ALA A 408 2.54 34.53 20.80
CA ALA A 408 1.42 35.46 20.75
C ALA A 408 1.46 36.50 21.89
N ARG A 409 1.83 36.07 23.11
CA ARG A 409 2.00 36.97 24.26
C ARG A 409 3.16 37.96 24.07
N GLU A 410 4.31 37.49 23.59
CA GLU A 410 5.46 38.36 23.32
C GLU A 410 5.16 39.37 22.21
N THR A 411 4.49 38.93 21.13
CA THR A 411 4.07 39.79 20.02
C THR A 411 3.14 40.90 20.52
N ALA A 412 2.13 40.55 21.34
CA ALA A 412 1.22 41.54 21.93
C ALA A 412 1.93 42.51 22.87
N ALA A 413 2.90 42.04 23.67
CA ALA A 413 3.69 42.88 24.56
C ALA A 413 4.58 43.86 23.78
N PHE A 414 5.23 43.39 22.72
CA PHE A 414 6.03 44.22 21.81
C PHE A 414 5.18 45.30 21.14
N GLU A 415 4.00 44.94 20.64
CA GLU A 415 3.09 45.87 19.98
C GLU A 415 2.59 46.96 20.95
N LYS A 416 2.26 46.58 22.20
CA LYS A 416 1.91 47.52 23.27
C LYS A 416 3.06 48.47 23.61
N ALA A 417 4.29 47.96 23.74
CA ALA A 417 5.47 48.77 24.02
C ALA A 417 5.75 49.77 22.89
N ARG A 418 5.59 49.34 21.63
CA ARG A 418 5.70 50.19 20.45
C ARG A 418 4.65 51.30 20.43
N GLN A 419 3.39 50.99 20.74
CA GLN A 419 2.32 51.99 20.84
C GLN A 419 2.62 53.02 21.93
N GLN A 420 3.09 52.57 23.10
CA GLN A 420 3.47 53.47 24.19
C GLN A 420 4.64 54.39 23.81
N HIS A 421 5.67 53.84 23.16
CA HIS A 421 6.80 54.64 22.68
C HIS A 421 6.34 55.71 21.68
N LEU A 422 5.49 55.35 20.72
CA LEU A 422 4.95 56.29 19.74
C LEU A 422 4.10 57.38 20.40
N ALA A 423 3.28 57.02 21.39
CA ALA A 423 2.49 57.98 22.16
C ALA A 423 3.38 58.98 22.91
N ASN A 424 4.41 58.49 23.59
CA ASN A 424 5.38 59.34 24.29
C ASN A 424 6.13 60.28 23.32
N GLU A 425 6.50 59.80 22.13
CA GLU A 425 7.17 60.63 21.12
C GLU A 425 6.25 61.74 20.59
N ILE A 426 4.97 61.43 20.34
CA ILE A 426 3.96 62.40 19.92
C ILE A 426 3.77 63.47 21.00
N GLU A 427 3.67 63.07 22.27
CA GLU A 427 3.54 63.99 23.40
C GLU A 427 4.75 64.94 23.49
N LEU A 428 5.96 64.40 23.42
CA LEU A 428 7.21 65.18 23.45
C LEU A 428 7.28 66.19 22.30
N ARG A 429 6.92 65.77 21.07
CA ARG A 429 6.87 66.67 19.89
C ARG A 429 5.81 67.76 20.05
N THR A 430 4.67 67.43 20.65
CA THR A 430 3.58 68.37 20.93
C THR A 430 4.00 69.40 21.97
N GLU A 431 4.67 68.97 23.04
CA GLU A 431 5.16 69.87 24.08
C GLU A 431 6.31 70.77 23.59
N LEU A 432 7.25 70.23 22.81
CA LEU A 432 8.29 71.02 22.14
C LEU A 432 7.68 72.08 21.20
N SER A 433 6.62 71.72 20.48
CA SER A 433 5.88 72.67 19.64
C SER A 433 5.22 73.76 20.48
N ARG A 434 4.52 73.41 21.57
CA ARG A 434 3.93 74.39 22.51
C ARG A 434 4.97 75.35 23.09
N ARG A 435 6.13 74.84 23.50
CA ARG A 435 7.25 75.68 23.99
C ARG A 435 7.82 76.60 22.90
N LYS A 436 7.85 76.16 21.65
CA LYS A 436 8.20 77.01 20.49
C LYS A 436 7.21 78.16 20.28
N TYR A 437 5.92 77.96 20.59
CA TYR A 437 4.87 78.99 20.51
C TYR A 437 4.76 79.89 21.76
N HIS A 438 5.58 79.66 22.80
CA HIS A 438 5.66 80.50 24.01
C HIS A 438 7.01 81.19 24.19
N LEU A 439 7.83 81.27 23.14
CA LEU A 439 8.99 82.16 23.11
C LEU A 439 8.52 83.61 22.86
N PRO A 440 8.74 84.55 23.79
CA PRO A 440 8.63 85.97 23.48
C PRO A 440 9.70 86.35 22.46
N ASN A 441 9.32 87.21 21.52
CA ASN A 441 10.12 87.85 20.47
C ASN A 441 11.58 88.19 20.91
N PRO A 442 12.58 88.05 20.02
CA PRO A 442 13.99 87.93 20.37
C PRO A 442 14.60 89.31 20.66
N LYS A 443 15.01 89.51 21.91
CA LYS A 443 16.06 90.47 22.26
C LYS A 443 17.00 89.74 23.20
N PHE A 444 18.31 89.87 22.96
CA PHE A 444 19.43 89.18 23.63
C PHE A 444 19.99 87.93 22.94
N TRP A 445 20.59 88.14 21.76
CA TRP A 445 21.80 87.40 21.37
C TRP A 445 22.83 88.37 20.79
N LYS A 446 23.50 89.11 21.68
CA LYS A 446 24.80 89.75 21.41
C LYS A 446 25.69 89.56 22.64
N ILE A 447 26.21 88.35 22.83
CA ILE A 447 27.51 88.12 23.46
C ILE A 447 28.22 87.00 22.68
N ALA A 448 29.25 87.43 21.94
CA ALA A 448 30.49 86.75 21.59
C ALA A 448 30.51 85.31 21.04
N GLN A 449 30.86 85.20 19.75
CA GLN A 449 31.76 84.17 19.19
C GLN A 449 33.09 84.04 19.97
N PRO A 450 34.01 83.07 19.68
CA PRO A 450 33.90 81.82 18.90
C PRO A 450 34.65 80.63 19.55
N LEU A 451 34.12 79.41 19.54
CA LEU A 451 34.98 78.21 19.68
C LEU A 451 34.53 77.08 18.75
N ARG A 452 35.02 77.14 17.51
CA ARG A 452 35.61 75.96 16.87
C ARG A 452 36.77 75.56 17.80
N PRO A 453 36.67 74.47 18.59
CA PRO A 453 37.06 73.15 18.09
C PRO A 453 36.38 72.00 18.86
N LEU A 454 35.21 71.52 18.43
CA LEU A 454 34.70 70.21 18.88
C LEU A 454 34.35 69.26 17.72
N LYS A 455 34.37 69.76 16.48
CA LYS A 455 34.15 68.95 15.28
C LYS A 455 35.36 68.07 14.94
N ALA A 456 36.57 68.47 15.35
CA ALA A 456 37.80 67.67 15.18
C ALA A 456 37.98 66.56 16.25
N LYS A 457 37.24 66.59 17.36
CA LYS A 457 37.32 65.57 18.43
C LYS A 457 36.27 64.45 18.33
N LEU A 458 35.26 64.60 17.46
CA LEU A 458 34.20 63.60 17.27
C LEU A 458 34.42 62.73 16.03
N GLU A 459 35.18 63.19 15.04
CA GLU A 459 35.59 62.39 13.87
C GLU A 459 36.74 61.41 14.20
N GLU A 460 37.47 61.65 15.30
CA GLU A 460 38.52 60.74 15.83
C GLU A 460 37.92 59.59 16.67
N PHE A 461 36.68 59.72 17.18
CA PHE A 461 36.05 58.71 18.04
C PHE A 461 35.20 57.67 17.28
N PHE A 462 34.81 57.95 16.04
CA PHE A 462 34.07 57.03 15.17
C PHE A 462 34.82 56.68 13.87
N GLY A 463 36.09 57.08 13.77
CA GLY A 463 36.98 56.85 12.63
C GLY A 463 37.88 55.64 12.78
N GLY A 464 37.33 54.44 12.55
CA GLY A 464 38.09 53.24 12.13
C GLY A 464 38.10 52.06 13.12
N PRO A 465 38.41 50.82 12.64
CA PRO A 465 38.98 50.48 11.34
C PRO A 465 38.06 49.61 10.45
N LYS A 466 38.18 49.83 9.14
CA LYS A 466 37.88 48.82 8.12
C LYS A 466 39.05 47.83 8.04
N ARG A 467 38.72 46.53 8.11
CA ARG A 467 39.41 45.34 7.56
C ARG A 467 40.72 44.89 8.26
N PRO A 468 41.05 43.59 8.23
CA PRO A 468 41.07 42.70 7.04
C PRO A 468 39.71 42.20 6.53
#